data_AF-A0A496Q7G5-F1
#
_entry.id   AF-A0A496Q7G5-F1
#
_cell.length_a   1.000
_cell.length_b   1.000
_cell.length_c   1.000
_cell.angle_alpha   90.00
_cell.angle_beta   90.00
_cell.angle_gamma   90.00
#
_symmetry.space_group_name_H-M   'P 1'
#
loop_
_entity.id
_entity.type
_entity.pdbx_description
1 polymer ?
#
loop_
_entity_poly.entity_id
_entity_poly.type
_entity_poly.pdbx_seq_one_letter_code
_entity_poly.pdbx_strand_id
1 'polypeptide(L)'
;MAGYTAQKVRYPSLRIVGLVKEGKNIDEINSELKKSLEDDEVEDLAKNNLISRNVADVRWIKPLLLSLESELTTPAKIITYDVKRVWLEHILPEKWQSCDYWKERWKEEEAEKWLNRLGNLTLLDKKLNKSASNSPFPIKKDIYAGRRGYPKTSFELTRQLQNYNNWTIREIEIRHNQILKEICNKILKL
;
A
#
# COMPACT_ATOMS: atom_id res chain seq x y z
N MET A 1 10.47 0.38 -11.07
CA MET A 1 9.46 -0.36 -11.85
C MET A 1 9.31 -1.75 -11.25
N ALA A 2 8.16 -2.07 -10.65
CA ALA A 2 7.74 -3.42 -10.22
C ALA A 2 8.73 -4.30 -9.40
N GLY A 3 9.83 -3.77 -8.87
CA GLY A 3 10.87 -4.54 -8.18
C GLY A 3 12.17 -4.74 -8.97
N TYR A 4 12.24 -4.26 -10.21
CA TYR A 4 13.42 -4.34 -11.08
C TYR A 4 14.67 -3.63 -10.56
N THR A 5 15.82 -4.04 -11.10
CA THR A 5 17.14 -3.52 -10.76
C THR A 5 17.28 -2.06 -11.17
N ALA A 6 18.24 -1.37 -10.53
CA ALA A 6 18.56 0.02 -10.88
C ALA A 6 18.92 0.19 -12.36
N GLN A 7 19.53 -0.83 -13.00
CA GLN A 7 19.87 -0.80 -14.42
C GLN A 7 18.64 -0.74 -15.33
N LYS A 8 17.65 -1.62 -15.09
CA LYS A 8 16.39 -1.63 -15.86
C LYS A 8 15.58 -0.34 -15.71
N VAL A 9 15.77 0.40 -14.61
CA VAL A 9 15.19 1.75 -14.46
C VAL A 9 16.05 2.83 -15.13
N ARG A 10 17.37 2.69 -15.08
CA ARG A 10 18.33 3.69 -15.57
C ARG A 10 18.31 3.81 -17.10
N TYR A 11 18.32 2.71 -17.83
CA TYR A 11 18.40 2.77 -19.30
C TYR A 11 17.22 3.52 -19.93
N PRO A 12 15.95 3.21 -19.59
CA PRO A 12 14.80 3.96 -20.10
C PRO A 12 14.86 5.43 -19.68
N SER A 13 15.25 5.72 -18.44
CA SER A 13 15.38 7.10 -17.94
C SER A 13 16.40 7.92 -18.75
N LEU A 14 17.58 7.35 -19.05
CA LEU A 14 18.59 8.01 -19.86
C LEU A 14 18.13 8.22 -21.30
N ARG A 15 17.40 7.24 -21.86
CA ARG A 15 16.86 7.35 -23.21
C ARG A 15 15.83 8.46 -23.32
N ILE A 16 14.92 8.58 -22.35
CA ILE A 16 13.95 9.68 -22.28
C ILE A 16 14.65 11.04 -22.20
N VAL A 17 15.68 11.17 -21.35
CA VAL A 17 16.47 12.41 -21.27
C VAL A 17 17.12 12.75 -22.61
N GLY A 18 17.59 11.74 -23.36
CA GLY A 18 18.08 11.90 -24.74
C GLY A 18 17.01 12.45 -25.67
N LEU A 19 15.83 11.82 -25.72
CA LEU A 19 14.70 12.26 -26.55
C LEU A 19 14.27 13.69 -26.23
N VAL A 20 14.22 14.06 -24.95
CA VAL A 20 13.93 15.44 -24.53
C VAL A 20 14.97 16.43 -25.06
N LYS A 21 16.26 16.08 -24.98
CA LYS A 21 17.35 16.93 -25.51
C LYS A 21 17.31 17.07 -27.03
N GLU A 22 16.86 16.04 -27.73
CA GLU A 22 16.67 16.03 -29.18
C GLU A 22 15.42 16.80 -29.63
N GLY A 23 14.62 17.32 -28.70
CA GLY A 23 13.39 18.07 -29.01
C GLY A 23 12.26 17.18 -29.52
N LYS A 24 12.29 15.89 -29.21
CA LYS A 24 11.25 14.93 -29.58
C LYS A 24 9.92 15.29 -28.92
N ASN A 25 8.84 15.03 -29.63
CA ASN A 25 7.51 15.35 -29.11
C ASN A 25 7.09 14.35 -28.01
N ILE A 26 6.04 14.71 -27.27
CA ILE A 26 5.55 13.92 -26.14
C ILE A 26 5.06 12.52 -26.56
N ASP A 27 4.56 12.36 -27.77
CA ASP A 27 4.05 11.08 -28.27
C ASP A 27 5.18 10.09 -28.56
N GLU A 28 6.29 10.57 -29.14
CA GLU A 28 7.51 9.79 -29.35
C GLU A 28 8.10 9.34 -27.99
N ILE A 29 8.17 10.25 -27.01
CA ILE A 29 8.64 9.94 -25.66
C ILE A 29 7.75 8.91 -24.98
N ASN A 30 6.42 9.07 -25.09
CA ASN A 30 5.44 8.13 -24.53
C ASN A 30 5.52 6.76 -25.19
N SER A 31 5.75 6.70 -26.50
CA SER A 31 5.92 5.44 -27.24
C SER A 31 7.16 4.67 -26.76
N GLU A 32 8.29 5.36 -26.56
CA GLU A 32 9.50 4.73 -26.04
C GLU A 32 9.32 4.21 -24.61
N LEU A 33 8.65 5.00 -23.76
CA LEU A 33 8.29 4.60 -22.41
C LEU A 33 7.41 3.34 -22.40
N LYS A 34 6.35 3.32 -23.21
CA LYS A 34 5.45 2.16 -23.33
C LYS A 34 6.20 0.91 -23.77
N LYS A 35 7.00 1.04 -24.83
CA LYS A 35 7.83 -0.07 -25.32
C LYS A 35 8.73 -0.63 -24.22
N SER A 36 9.40 0.23 -23.47
CA SER A 36 10.25 -0.21 -22.36
C SER A 36 9.47 -0.90 -21.23
N LEU A 37 8.22 -0.51 -20.98
CA LEU A 37 7.37 -1.16 -19.97
C LEU A 37 6.87 -2.52 -20.44
N GLU A 38 6.55 -2.64 -21.74
CA GLU A 38 6.12 -3.88 -22.40
C GLU A 38 7.27 -4.89 -22.49
N ASP A 39 8.45 -4.47 -22.95
CA ASP A 39 9.65 -5.32 -23.06
C ASP A 39 10.05 -5.93 -21.70
N ASP A 40 9.77 -5.22 -20.61
CA ASP A 40 10.02 -5.65 -19.24
C ASP A 40 8.79 -6.26 -18.54
N GLU A 41 7.66 -6.47 -19.22
CA GLU A 41 6.41 -7.01 -18.64
C GLU A 41 6.03 -6.35 -17.29
N VAL A 42 6.30 -5.04 -17.16
CA VAL A 42 6.25 -4.33 -15.88
C VAL A 42 4.85 -4.38 -15.27
N GLU A 43 3.83 -4.29 -16.10
CA GLU A 43 2.43 -4.30 -15.69
C GLU A 43 2.01 -5.65 -15.11
N ASP A 44 2.33 -6.75 -15.79
CA ASP A 44 2.00 -8.09 -15.33
C ASP A 44 2.75 -8.44 -14.05
N LEU A 45 4.04 -8.08 -13.98
CA LEU A 45 4.81 -8.22 -12.74
C LEU A 45 4.19 -7.40 -11.59
N ALA A 46 3.72 -6.18 -11.85
CA ALA A 46 3.06 -5.36 -10.84
C ALA A 46 1.75 -6.00 -10.36
N LYS A 47 0.89 -6.45 -11.28
CA LYS A 47 -0.37 -7.16 -10.97
C LYS A 47 -0.13 -8.42 -10.16
N ASN A 48 0.81 -9.26 -10.60
CA ASN A 48 1.17 -10.50 -9.92
C ASN A 48 1.70 -10.25 -8.50
N ASN A 49 2.51 -9.21 -8.32
CA ASN A 49 2.97 -8.81 -7.00
C ASN A 49 1.82 -8.38 -6.09
N LEU A 50 0.82 -7.63 -6.58
CA LEU A 50 -0.31 -7.13 -5.79
C LEU A 50 -1.26 -8.23 -5.29
N ILE A 51 -1.40 -9.31 -6.05
CA ILE A 51 -2.22 -10.47 -5.66
C ILE A 51 -1.43 -11.55 -4.91
N SER A 52 -0.12 -11.38 -4.79
CA SER A 52 0.77 -12.35 -4.12
C SER A 52 0.51 -12.43 -2.60
N ARG A 53 1.09 -13.45 -1.96
CA ARG A 53 1.05 -13.57 -0.49
C ARG A 53 2.04 -12.64 0.22
N ASN A 54 3.03 -12.09 -0.49
CA ASN A 54 4.16 -11.35 0.08
C ASN A 54 4.17 -9.87 -0.36
N VAL A 55 2.98 -9.28 -0.53
CA VAL A 55 2.80 -7.89 -0.96
C VAL A 55 3.51 -6.92 0.00
N ALA A 56 3.56 -7.22 1.30
CA ALA A 56 4.23 -6.42 2.30
C ALA A 56 5.74 -6.24 2.04
N ASP A 57 6.40 -7.23 1.43
CA ASP A 57 7.84 -7.23 1.14
C ASP A 57 8.18 -6.52 -0.17
N VAL A 58 7.15 -6.22 -0.98
CA VAL A 58 7.32 -5.54 -2.26
C VAL A 58 7.75 -4.10 -1.99
N ARG A 59 9.00 -3.77 -2.35
CA ARG A 59 9.66 -2.47 -2.06
C ARG A 59 8.82 -1.22 -2.40
N TRP A 60 7.96 -1.32 -3.41
CA TRP A 60 7.14 -0.22 -3.90
C TRP A 60 5.71 -0.19 -3.32
N ILE A 61 5.35 -1.10 -2.40
CA ILE A 61 4.01 -1.15 -1.81
C ILE A 61 3.67 0.10 -1.00
N LYS A 62 4.60 0.58 -0.17
CA LYS A 62 4.40 1.80 0.62
C LYS A 62 4.27 3.04 -0.28
N PRO A 63 5.14 3.27 -1.27
CA PRO A 63 4.92 4.32 -2.28
C PRO A 63 3.57 4.20 -3.00
N LEU A 64 3.15 2.99 -3.38
CA LEU A 64 1.86 2.78 -4.05
C LEU A 64 0.68 3.19 -3.15
N LEU A 65 0.69 2.77 -1.89
CA LEU A 65 -0.34 3.16 -0.93
C LEU A 65 -0.33 4.67 -0.67
N LEU A 66 0.83 5.33 -0.70
CA LEU A 66 0.91 6.79 -0.61
C LEU A 66 0.30 7.48 -1.84
N SER A 67 0.53 6.94 -3.04
CA SER A 67 -0.13 7.43 -4.26
C SER A 67 -1.64 7.24 -4.17
N LEU A 68 -2.11 6.09 -3.69
CA LEU A 68 -3.53 5.83 -3.49
C LEU A 68 -4.15 6.79 -2.45
N GLU A 69 -3.45 7.07 -1.34
CA GLU A 69 -3.88 8.07 -0.35
C GLU A 69 -4.04 9.46 -0.98
N SER A 70 -3.14 9.85 -1.87
CA SER A 70 -3.24 11.13 -2.59
C SER A 70 -4.51 11.18 -3.45
N GLU A 71 -4.87 10.09 -4.12
CA GLU A 71 -6.09 9.99 -4.95
C GLU A 71 -7.40 9.89 -4.14
N LEU A 72 -7.33 9.42 -2.90
CA LEU A 72 -8.47 9.34 -1.99
C LEU A 72 -8.67 10.64 -1.18
N THR A 73 -7.63 11.47 -1.08
CA THR A 73 -7.68 12.74 -0.36
C THR A 73 -8.42 13.79 -1.20
N THR A 74 -9.32 14.54 -0.56
CA THR A 74 -10.09 15.60 -1.22
C THR A 74 -9.16 16.69 -1.80
N PRO A 75 -9.41 17.20 -3.02
CA PRO A 75 -8.57 18.23 -3.66
C PRO A 75 -8.37 19.51 -2.84
N ALA A 76 -9.29 19.84 -1.93
CA ALA A 76 -9.19 20.99 -1.04
C ALA A 76 -8.12 20.84 0.07
N LYS A 77 -7.52 19.66 0.23
CA LYS A 77 -6.49 19.39 1.26
C LYS A 77 -5.21 18.90 0.60
N ILE A 78 -4.19 19.76 0.58
CA ILE A 78 -2.82 19.34 0.30
C ILE A 78 -2.29 18.67 1.57
N ILE A 79 -2.14 17.35 1.55
CA ILE A 79 -1.50 16.61 2.65
C ILE A 79 -0.08 16.24 2.23
N THR A 80 0.89 16.74 2.98
CA THR A 80 2.29 16.35 2.83
C THR A 80 2.66 15.37 3.93
N TYR A 81 3.39 14.33 3.56
CA TYR A 81 3.86 13.31 4.50
C TYR A 81 5.38 13.33 4.57
N ASP A 82 5.93 13.39 5.78
CA ASP A 82 7.32 12.99 5.99
C ASP A 82 7.40 11.47 5.80
N VAL A 83 7.87 11.03 4.62
CA VAL A 83 7.95 9.62 4.24
C VAL A 83 8.75 8.79 5.26
N LYS A 84 9.69 9.40 6.01
CA LYS A 84 10.46 8.74 7.08
C LYS A 84 9.61 8.42 8.31
N ARG A 85 8.52 9.17 8.51
CA ARG A 85 7.55 8.98 9.60
C ARG A 85 6.37 8.13 9.20
N VAL A 86 6.15 7.86 7.92
CA VAL A 86 5.12 6.92 7.46
C VAL A 86 5.61 5.49 7.62
N TRP A 87 4.78 4.61 8.18
CA TRP A 87 5.05 3.18 8.32
C TRP A 87 3.98 2.38 7.61
N LEU A 88 4.38 1.23 7.07
CA LEU A 88 3.44 0.20 6.64
C LEU A 88 2.97 -0.53 7.90
N GLU A 89 1.68 -0.46 8.17
CA GLU A 89 1.03 -1.05 9.34
C GLU A 89 0.30 -2.33 8.93
N HIS A 90 0.56 -3.42 9.64
CA HIS A 90 -0.24 -4.64 9.56
C HIS A 90 -1.39 -4.59 10.57
N ILE A 91 -2.62 -4.74 10.07
CA ILE A 91 -3.82 -4.66 10.91
C ILE A 91 -3.91 -5.88 11.82
N LEU A 92 -3.85 -7.09 11.25
CA LEU A 92 -3.41 -8.30 11.95
C LEU A 92 -1.88 -8.20 12.11
N PRO A 93 -1.34 -8.08 13.33
CA PRO A 93 0.10 -7.87 13.55
C PRO A 93 0.96 -9.06 13.12
N GLU A 94 2.21 -8.82 12.74
CA GLU A 94 3.16 -9.91 12.47
C GLU A 94 3.36 -10.84 13.67
N LYS A 95 3.40 -10.27 14.88
CA LYS A 95 3.49 -11.01 16.14
C LYS A 95 2.11 -11.24 16.75
N TRP A 96 1.10 -11.58 15.94
CA TRP A 96 -0.26 -11.78 16.41
C TRP A 96 -0.36 -12.88 17.48
N GLN A 97 0.47 -13.93 17.42
CA GLN A 97 0.53 -14.95 18.48
C GLN A 97 1.09 -14.43 19.81
N SER A 98 1.45 -13.16 19.95
CA SER A 98 1.80 -12.57 21.26
C SER A 98 0.60 -11.99 22.00
N CYS A 99 -0.58 -11.97 21.39
CA CYS A 99 -1.79 -11.38 21.96
C CYS A 99 -2.98 -12.34 21.84
N ASP A 100 -3.59 -12.66 22.99
CA ASP A 100 -4.64 -13.68 23.05
C ASP A 100 -5.87 -13.33 22.23
N TYR A 101 -6.20 -12.04 22.11
CA TYR A 101 -7.28 -11.58 21.23
C TYR A 101 -7.14 -12.10 19.80
N TRP A 102 -5.92 -12.04 19.25
CA TRP A 102 -5.65 -12.49 17.90
C TRP A 102 -5.55 -14.01 17.82
N LYS A 103 -4.90 -14.66 18.80
CA LYS A 103 -4.81 -16.14 18.89
C LYS A 103 -6.18 -16.82 18.84
N GLU A 104 -7.16 -16.27 19.56
CA GLU A 104 -8.52 -16.82 19.62
C GLU A 104 -9.30 -16.64 18.30
N ARG A 105 -8.87 -15.73 17.43
CA ARG A 105 -9.63 -15.28 16.25
C ARG A 105 -9.01 -15.67 14.92
N TRP A 106 -7.75 -16.09 14.93
CA TRP A 106 -6.99 -16.42 13.73
C TRP A 106 -6.34 -17.78 13.88
N LYS A 107 -6.46 -18.61 12.83
CA LYS A 107 -5.66 -19.83 12.71
C LYS A 107 -4.35 -19.52 12.01
N GLU A 108 -3.34 -20.34 12.28
CA GLU A 108 -2.00 -20.17 11.71
C GLU A 108 -2.01 -20.19 10.17
N GLU A 109 -2.69 -21.17 9.56
CA GLU A 109 -2.83 -21.28 8.10
C GLU A 109 -3.49 -20.06 7.46
N GLU A 110 -4.46 -19.46 8.16
CA GLU A 110 -5.19 -18.28 7.70
C GLU A 110 -4.31 -17.03 7.80
N ALA A 111 -3.61 -16.88 8.93
CA ALA A 111 -2.67 -15.80 9.14
C ALA A 111 -1.51 -15.86 8.13
N GLU A 112 -0.90 -17.02 7.91
CA GLU A 112 0.17 -17.20 6.92
C GLU A 112 -0.28 -16.79 5.51
N LYS A 113 -1.52 -17.12 5.14
CA LYS A 113 -2.07 -16.75 3.83
C LYS A 113 -2.33 -15.25 3.69
N TRP A 114 -2.75 -14.57 4.75
CA TRP A 114 -3.33 -13.22 4.68
C TRP A 114 -2.50 -12.10 5.31
N LEU A 115 -1.52 -12.43 6.16
CA LEU A 115 -0.73 -11.47 6.93
C LEU A 115 -0.07 -10.42 6.03
N ASN A 116 0.63 -10.89 4.98
CA ASN A 116 1.42 -10.03 4.09
C ASN A 116 0.68 -9.62 2.81
N ARG A 117 -0.65 -9.75 2.78
CA ARG A 117 -1.50 -9.36 1.64
C ARG A 117 -2.02 -7.94 1.77
N LEU A 118 -2.28 -7.29 0.63
CA LEU A 118 -2.72 -5.90 0.52
C LEU A 118 -3.87 -5.50 1.48
N GLY A 119 -4.91 -6.33 1.58
CA GLY A 119 -6.05 -6.08 2.47
C GLY A 119 -5.68 -5.95 3.96
N ASN A 120 -4.57 -6.54 4.40
CA ASN A 120 -4.10 -6.42 5.78
C ASN A 120 -3.18 -5.20 6.02
N LEU A 121 -2.85 -4.45 4.96
CA LEU A 121 -1.88 -3.36 5.02
C LEU A 121 -2.58 -1.99 5.03
N THR A 122 -1.98 -1.05 5.77
CA THR A 122 -2.35 0.36 5.74
C THR A 122 -1.14 1.25 6.04
N LEU A 123 -1.31 2.57 6.01
CA LEU A 123 -0.26 3.54 6.34
C LEU A 123 -0.52 4.18 7.69
N LEU A 124 0.52 4.39 8.49
CA LEU A 124 0.35 5.00 9.81
C LEU A 124 1.57 5.83 10.20
N ASP A 125 1.39 6.89 10.99
CA ASP A 125 2.54 7.61 11.57
C ASP A 125 3.30 6.67 12.53
N LYS A 126 4.63 6.75 12.51
CA LYS A 126 5.55 5.93 13.30
C LYS A 126 5.18 5.84 14.78
N LYS A 127 4.75 6.95 15.40
CA LYS A 127 4.39 6.97 16.82
C LYS A 127 3.07 6.24 17.06
N LEU A 128 2.11 6.40 16.16
CA LEU A 128 0.84 5.68 16.21
C LEU A 128 1.02 4.19 15.95
N ASN A 129 1.84 3.80 14.97
CA ASN A 129 2.24 2.41 14.71
C ASN A 129 2.89 1.76 15.93
N LYS A 130 3.83 2.46 16.59
CA LYS A 130 4.42 1.99 17.84
C LYS A 130 3.38 1.80 18.96
N SER A 131 2.37 2.67 19.02
CA SER A 131 1.30 2.59 20.02
C SER A 131 0.31 1.47 19.70
N ALA A 132 0.01 1.25 18.42
CA ALA A 132 -0.88 0.19 17.94
C ALA A 132 -0.25 -1.19 18.18
N SER A 133 1.00 -1.40 17.74
CA SER A 133 1.78 -2.61 17.97
C SER A 133 0.95 -3.89 17.73
N ASN A 134 1.01 -4.86 18.65
CA ASN A 134 0.26 -6.12 18.58
C ASN A 134 -1.14 -6.01 19.21
N SER A 135 -1.63 -4.80 19.50
CA SER A 135 -2.87 -4.61 20.26
C SER A 135 -4.09 -5.21 19.54
N PRO A 136 -5.14 -5.57 20.29
CA PRO A 136 -6.42 -6.00 19.72
C PRO A 136 -6.99 -5.01 18.70
N PHE A 137 -7.74 -5.51 17.71
CA PHE A 137 -8.33 -4.65 16.67
C PHE A 137 -9.15 -3.47 17.22
N PRO A 138 -10.00 -3.62 18.26
CA PRO A 138 -10.74 -2.49 18.82
C PRO A 138 -9.82 -1.38 19.38
N ILE A 139 -8.68 -1.77 19.97
CA ILE A 139 -7.69 -0.82 20.49
C ILE A 139 -6.97 -0.12 19.34
N LYS A 140 -6.59 -0.87 18.30
CA LYS A 140 -6.04 -0.28 17.06
C LYS A 140 -6.99 0.73 16.45
N LYS A 141 -8.30 0.41 16.37
CA LYS A 141 -9.33 1.35 15.89
C LYS A 141 -9.39 2.63 16.71
N ASP A 142 -9.33 2.54 18.05
CA ASP A 142 -9.33 3.72 18.91
C ASP A 142 -8.10 4.61 18.66
N ILE A 143 -6.92 4.01 18.49
CA ILE A 143 -5.69 4.73 18.13
C ILE A 143 -5.85 5.42 16.77
N TYR A 144 -6.33 4.71 15.75
CA TYR A 144 -6.53 5.26 14.41
C TYR A 144 -7.51 6.43 14.39
N ALA A 145 -8.58 6.32 15.18
CA ALA A 145 -9.61 7.33 15.31
C ALA A 145 -9.16 8.57 16.10
N GLY A 146 -8.02 8.51 16.78
CA GLY A 146 -7.57 9.56 17.69
C GLY A 146 -8.39 9.65 18.98
N ARG A 147 -8.87 8.50 19.48
CA ARG A 147 -9.56 8.40 20.77
C ARG A 147 -8.52 8.19 21.88
N ARG A 148 -8.94 8.27 23.16
CA ARG A 148 -8.09 7.98 24.33
C ARG A 148 -6.78 8.80 24.36
N GLY A 149 -6.80 10.04 23.85
CA GLY A 149 -5.65 10.94 23.82
C GLY A 149 -4.67 10.73 22.67
N TYR A 150 -4.95 9.83 21.73
CA TYR A 150 -4.13 9.67 20.52
C TYR A 150 -4.46 10.76 19.47
N PRO A 151 -3.48 11.22 18.67
CA PRO A 151 -3.77 12.03 17.51
C PRO A 151 -4.49 11.20 16.44
N LYS A 152 -5.49 11.79 15.79
CA LYS A 152 -6.22 11.14 14.69
C LYS A 152 -5.30 10.92 13.49
N THR A 153 -5.39 9.74 12.86
CA THR A 153 -4.64 9.47 11.63
C THR A 153 -5.09 10.37 10.49
N SER A 154 -4.13 10.83 9.68
CA SER A 154 -4.37 11.59 8.44
C SER A 154 -4.66 10.70 7.24
N PHE A 155 -4.38 9.40 7.33
CA PHE A 155 -4.51 8.42 6.25
C PHE A 155 -5.95 7.94 6.09
N GLU A 156 -6.53 8.15 4.91
CA GLU A 156 -7.92 7.81 4.63
C GLU A 156 -8.13 6.29 4.57
N LEU A 157 -7.16 5.54 4.01
CA LEU A 157 -7.21 4.07 4.01
C LEU A 157 -7.31 3.52 5.43
N THR A 158 -6.60 4.12 6.38
CA THR A 158 -6.66 3.73 7.80
C THR A 158 -7.97 4.15 8.44
N ARG A 159 -8.50 5.33 8.09
CA ARG A 159 -9.79 5.80 8.61
C ARG A 159 -10.96 4.91 8.19
N GLN A 160 -10.92 4.35 6.98
CA GLN A 160 -11.92 3.37 6.52
C GLN A 160 -12.01 2.13 7.42
N LEU A 161 -10.94 1.79 8.17
CA LEU A 161 -10.97 0.68 9.12
C LEU A 161 -11.99 0.89 10.26
N GLN A 162 -12.47 2.12 10.47
CA GLN A 162 -13.54 2.40 11.41
C GLN A 162 -14.86 1.70 11.06
N ASN A 163 -15.08 1.39 9.77
CA ASN A 163 -16.29 0.77 9.25
C ASN A 163 -16.38 -0.74 9.52
N TYR A 164 -15.29 -1.37 10.00
CA TYR A 164 -15.25 -2.80 10.30
C TYR A 164 -15.41 -3.03 11.80
N ASN A 165 -16.31 -3.93 12.20
CA ASN A 165 -16.52 -4.24 13.61
C ASN A 165 -15.46 -5.21 14.15
N ASN A 166 -15.03 -6.15 13.32
CA ASN A 166 -14.02 -7.16 13.62
C ASN A 166 -12.97 -7.20 12.52
N TRP A 167 -11.91 -7.97 12.74
CA TRP A 167 -10.85 -8.19 11.75
C TRP A 167 -10.62 -9.69 11.57
N THR A 168 -11.47 -10.31 10.76
CA THR A 168 -11.38 -11.74 10.38
C THR A 168 -11.01 -11.87 8.90
N ILE A 169 -10.81 -13.09 8.42
CA ILE A 169 -10.56 -13.39 7.00
C ILE A 169 -11.58 -12.71 6.10
N ARG A 170 -12.87 -12.74 6.48
CA ARG A 170 -13.95 -12.16 5.69
C ARG A 170 -13.72 -10.67 5.45
N GLU A 171 -13.37 -9.93 6.51
CA GLU A 171 -13.11 -8.48 6.40
C GLU A 171 -11.83 -8.19 5.62
N ILE A 172 -10.77 -8.98 5.81
CA ILE A 172 -9.53 -8.83 5.04
C ILE A 172 -9.78 -9.08 3.56
N GLU A 173 -10.52 -10.12 3.18
CA GLU A 173 -10.85 -10.44 1.79
C GLU A 173 -11.65 -9.33 1.11
N ILE A 174 -12.69 -8.84 1.77
CA ILE A 174 -13.51 -7.71 1.28
C ILE A 174 -12.61 -6.50 1.05
N ARG A 175 -11.79 -6.14 2.04
CA ARG A 175 -10.89 -4.99 1.94
C ARG A 175 -9.82 -5.20 0.86
N HIS A 176 -9.26 -6.40 0.73
CA HIS A 176 -8.24 -6.72 -0.26
C HIS A 176 -8.76 -6.41 -1.68
N ASN A 177 -9.96 -6.90 -1.99
CA ASN A 177 -10.60 -6.65 -3.28
C ASN A 177 -10.96 -5.18 -3.49
N GLN A 178 -11.39 -4.48 -2.43
CA GLN A 178 -11.65 -3.03 -2.49
C GLN A 178 -10.38 -2.24 -2.82
N ILE A 179 -9.28 -2.46 -2.09
CA ILE A 179 -8.03 -1.73 -2.34
C ILE A 179 -7.47 -2.07 -3.72
N LEU A 180 -7.50 -3.35 -4.14
CA LEU A 180 -7.09 -3.74 -5.50
C LEU A 180 -7.89 -2.97 -6.55
N LYS A 181 -9.22 -2.91 -6.41
CA LYS A 181 -10.09 -2.18 -7.32
C LYS A 181 -9.76 -0.69 -7.37
N GLU A 182 -9.53 -0.06 -6.22
CA GLU A 182 -9.13 1.35 -6.15
C GLU A 182 -7.76 1.59 -6.83
N ILE A 183 -6.78 0.70 -6.63
CA ILE A 183 -5.46 0.78 -7.30
C ILE A 183 -5.62 0.65 -8.81
N CYS A 184 -6.35 -0.35 -9.30
CA CYS A 184 -6.58 -0.55 -10.73
C CYS A 184 -7.26 0.67 -11.36
N ASN A 185 -8.32 1.19 -10.73
CA ASN A 185 -9.09 2.29 -11.29
C ASN A 185 -8.37 3.65 -11.23
N LYS A 186 -7.69 3.95 -10.12
CA LYS A 186 -7.15 5.30 -9.86
C LYS A 186 -5.67 5.43 -10.22
N ILE A 187 -4.88 4.38 -9.99
CA ILE A 187 -3.42 4.42 -10.15
C ILE A 187 -3.00 3.81 -11.48
N LEU A 188 -3.41 2.58 -11.74
CA LEU A 188 -3.01 1.87 -12.97
C LEU A 188 -3.86 2.27 -14.17
N LYS A 189 -5.09 2.77 -13.93
CA LYS A 189 -6.10 3.14 -14.94
C LYS A 189 -6.38 2.00 -15.93
N LEU A 190 -6.53 0.80 -15.38
CA LEU A 190 -6.83 -0.44 -16.08
C LEU A 190 -8.31 -0.81 -15.99
#